data_AF-A0A6C2UFC4-F1
#
_entry.id   AF-A0A6C2UFC4-F1
#
_cell.length_a   1.000
_cell.length_b   1.000
_cell.length_c   1.000
_cell.angle_alpha   90.00
_cell.angle_beta   90.00
_cell.angle_gamma   90.00
#
_symmetry.space_group_name_H-M   'P 1'
#
loop_
_entity.id
_entity.type
_entity.pdbx_description
1 polymer ?
#
loop_
_entity_poly.entity_id
_entity_poly.type
_entity_poly.pdbx_seq_one_letter_code
_entity_poly.pdbx_strand_id
1 'polypeptide(L)'
;MTEANRPSEKPEWIRLPKPGERCIHTGLSRSTMNELVIPSDANDYLPPVRSAVIKKRGAMRGIRLISYDSLMGYINGLCEIEFDEGEAA
;
A
#
# COMPACT_ATOMS: atom_id res chain seq x y z
N MET A 1 32.42 9.41 12.94
CA MET A 1 31.09 9.99 13.23
C MET A 1 30.53 10.48 11.91
N THR A 2 29.57 9.76 11.33
CA THR A 2 28.88 10.20 10.10
C THR A 2 27.42 10.24 10.46
N GLU A 3 26.87 11.44 10.60
CA GLU A 3 25.44 11.66 10.83
C GLU A 3 24.65 10.96 9.73
N ALA A 4 23.85 9.98 10.13
CA ALA A 4 22.85 9.39 9.26
C ALA A 4 21.79 10.46 9.01
N ASN A 5 21.79 11.03 7.81
CA ASN A 5 20.70 11.82 7.27
C ASN A 5 19.41 10.97 7.35
N ARG A 6 18.64 11.14 8.42
CA ARG A 6 17.30 10.56 8.55
C ARG A 6 16.33 11.57 7.96
N PRO A 7 15.80 11.36 6.75
CA PRO A 7 14.48 11.90 6.50
C PRO A 7 13.54 11.14 7.45
N SER A 8 13.14 11.78 8.55
CA SER A 8 12.02 11.35 9.39
C SER A 8 10.67 11.63 8.71
N GLU A 9 10.69 11.77 7.39
CA GLU A 9 9.59 12.20 6.58
C GLU A 9 8.96 10.97 5.95
N LYS A 10 7.66 10.79 6.20
CA LYS A 10 6.86 9.75 5.57
C LYS A 10 7.02 9.88 4.05
N PRO A 11 7.31 8.80 3.31
CA PRO A 11 7.46 8.89 1.87
C PRO A 11 6.11 9.24 1.24
N GLU A 12 6.07 10.06 0.20
CA GLU A 12 4.82 10.31 -0.54
C GLU A 12 4.43 9.10 -1.40
N TRP A 13 5.42 8.48 -2.03
CA TRP A 13 5.26 7.34 -2.95
C TRP A 13 6.20 6.20 -2.57
N ILE A 14 5.65 4.99 -2.48
CA ILE A 14 6.43 3.77 -2.23
C ILE A 14 6.30 2.80 -3.41
N ARG A 15 7.31 1.95 -3.60
CA ARG A 15 7.25 0.88 -4.59
C ARG A 15 6.69 -0.39 -3.98
N LEU A 16 6.16 -1.27 -4.83
CA LEU A 16 5.93 -2.66 -4.44
C LEU A 16 7.24 -3.31 -3.97
N PRO A 17 7.23 -4.10 -2.89
CA PRO A 17 8.40 -4.85 -2.43
C PRO A 17 8.84 -5.84 -3.51
N LYS A 18 10.13 -6.22 -3.54
CA LYS A 18 10.61 -7.20 -4.52
C LYS A 18 9.92 -8.56 -4.30
N PRO A 19 9.90 -9.44 -5.32
CA PRO A 19 9.41 -10.80 -5.12
C PRO A 19 10.08 -11.47 -3.92
N GLY A 20 9.29 -12.05 -3.02
CA GLY A 20 9.77 -12.67 -1.78
C GLY A 20 10.02 -11.71 -0.61
N GLU A 21 9.98 -10.39 -0.84
CA GLU A 21 10.15 -9.39 0.22
C GLU A 21 8.79 -8.82 0.68
N ARG A 22 8.80 -8.23 1.89
CA ARG A 22 7.65 -7.52 2.49
C ARG A 22 7.87 -6.01 2.41
N CYS A 23 6.78 -5.25 2.45
CA CYS A 23 6.84 -3.80 2.53
C CYS A 23 7.53 -3.36 3.83
N ILE A 24 8.54 -2.49 3.73
CA ILE A 24 9.28 -1.99 4.89
C ILE A 24 8.44 -1.11 5.82
N HIS A 25 7.33 -0.56 5.32
CA HIS A 25 6.48 0.37 6.08
C HIS A 25 5.30 -0.31 6.76
N THR A 26 4.74 -1.37 6.14
CA THR A 26 3.51 -2.04 6.61
C THR A 26 3.70 -3.52 6.92
N GLY A 27 4.81 -4.14 6.51
CA GLY A 27 5.00 -5.58 6.59
C GLY A 27 4.14 -6.41 5.61
N LEU A 28 3.28 -5.77 4.81
CA LEU A 28 2.41 -6.46 3.85
C LEU A 28 3.23 -7.15 2.76
N SER A 29 2.72 -8.30 2.31
CA SER A 29 3.30 -9.04 1.21
C SER A 29 3.11 -8.30 -0.13
N ARG A 30 3.95 -8.62 -1.12
CA ARG A 30 3.76 -8.09 -2.48
C ARG A 30 2.38 -8.43 -3.06
N SER A 31 1.87 -9.63 -2.82
CA SER A 31 0.57 -10.08 -3.34
C SER A 31 -0.57 -9.27 -2.75
N THR A 32 -0.59 -9.13 -1.41
CA THR A 32 -1.57 -8.28 -0.72
C THR A 32 -1.50 -6.84 -1.20
N MET A 33 -0.29 -6.28 -1.34
CA MET A 33 -0.17 -4.93 -1.87
C MET A 33 -0.69 -4.81 -3.31
N ASN A 34 -0.54 -5.83 -4.16
CA ASN A 34 -1.10 -5.83 -5.51
C ASN A 34 -2.63 -5.82 -5.47
N GLU A 35 -3.26 -6.62 -4.61
CA GLU A 35 -4.72 -6.65 -4.43
C GLU A 35 -5.27 -5.28 -4.02
N LEU A 36 -4.51 -4.48 -3.28
CA LEU A 36 -4.97 -3.14 -2.87
C LEU A 36 -4.86 -2.08 -3.97
N VAL A 37 -4.01 -2.28 -4.98
CA VAL A 37 -3.61 -1.20 -5.92
C VAL A 37 -3.83 -1.54 -7.40
N ILE A 38 -4.16 -2.78 -7.73
CA ILE A 38 -4.40 -3.25 -9.09
C ILE A 38 -5.87 -3.69 -9.17
N PRO A 39 -6.66 -3.21 -10.14
CA PRO A 39 -8.01 -3.71 -10.35
C PRO A 39 -8.01 -5.22 -10.55
N SER A 40 -8.78 -5.93 -9.72
CA SER A 40 -8.92 -7.38 -9.76
C SER A 40 -10.24 -7.81 -9.12
N ASP A 41 -10.59 -9.09 -9.25
CA ASP A 41 -11.76 -9.65 -8.58
C ASP A 41 -11.73 -9.45 -7.05
N ALA A 42 -10.53 -9.38 -6.45
CA ALA A 42 -10.37 -9.22 -5.00
C ALA A 42 -10.77 -7.82 -4.48
N ASN A 43 -10.97 -6.84 -5.36
CA ASN A 43 -11.35 -5.48 -5.00
C ASN A 43 -12.50 -4.94 -5.86
N ASP A 44 -13.32 -5.83 -6.43
CA ASP A 44 -14.42 -5.45 -7.34
C ASP A 44 -13.97 -4.54 -8.50
N TYR A 45 -12.72 -4.69 -8.94
CA TYR A 45 -12.06 -3.83 -9.92
C TYR A 45 -11.98 -2.35 -9.52
N LEU A 46 -12.16 -2.04 -8.23
CA LEU A 46 -12.11 -0.73 -7.62
C LEU A 46 -11.03 -0.71 -6.52
N PRO A 47 -9.75 -0.53 -6.89
CA PRO A 47 -8.66 -0.58 -5.92
C PRO A 47 -8.84 0.45 -4.80
N PRO A 48 -8.83 0.02 -3.52
CA PRO A 48 -9.04 0.93 -2.41
C PRO A 48 -7.82 1.83 -2.14
N VAL A 49 -6.64 1.50 -2.70
CA VAL A 49 -5.40 2.26 -2.52
C VAL A 49 -4.92 2.88 -3.82
N ARG A 50 -4.71 4.20 -3.79
CA ARG A 50 -4.24 4.98 -4.94
C ARG A 50 -2.84 4.56 -5.39
N SER A 51 -2.69 4.34 -6.69
CA SER A 51 -1.39 4.08 -7.31
C SER A 51 -1.25 4.71 -8.69
N ALA A 52 0.00 4.91 -9.12
CA ALA A 52 0.38 5.40 -10.43
C ALA A 52 1.36 4.43 -11.10
N VAL A 53 1.37 4.37 -12.42
CA VAL A 53 2.33 3.55 -13.19
C VAL A 53 3.18 4.46 -14.05
N ILE A 54 4.48 4.50 -13.78
CA ILE A 54 5.45 5.17 -14.65
C ILE A 54 5.95 4.17 -15.68
N LYS A 55 5.70 4.44 -16.96
CA LYS A 55 6.11 3.59 -18.07
C LYS A 55 6.85 4.41 -19.12
N LYS A 56 8.11 4.05 -19.40
CA LYS A 56 8.87 4.63 -20.52
C LYS A 56 8.31 4.11 -21.84
N ARG A 57 8.38 4.93 -22.90
CA ARG A 57 8.00 4.52 -24.26
C ARG A 57 8.80 3.27 -24.66
N GLY A 58 8.12 2.25 -25.19
CA GLY A 58 8.72 0.98 -25.59
C GLY A 58 9.00 -0.02 -24.46
N ALA A 59 8.81 0.35 -23.18
CA ALA A 59 8.98 -0.60 -22.08
C ALA A 59 7.82 -1.60 -22.03
N MET A 60 8.10 -2.89 -21.80
CA MET A 60 7.06 -3.91 -21.62
C MET A 60 6.30 -3.74 -20.31
N ARG A 61 7.01 -3.35 -19.23
CA ARG A 61 6.45 -3.21 -17.88
C ARG A 61 6.72 -1.82 -17.32
N GLY A 62 5.75 -1.28 -16.60
CA GLY A 62 5.90 -0.02 -15.84
C GLY A 62 6.30 -0.26 -14.39
N ILE A 63 6.75 0.80 -13.73
CA ILE A 63 7.01 0.83 -12.29
C ILE A 63 5.74 1.35 -11.61
N ARG A 64 5.15 0.54 -10.73
CA ARG A 64 4.02 0.97 -9.91
C ARG A 64 4.53 1.71 -8.67
N LEU A 65 4.01 2.92 -8.48
CA LEU A 65 4.17 3.74 -7.30
C LEU A 65 2.84 3.77 -6.55
N ILE A 66 2.89 3.58 -5.24
CA ILE A 66 1.73 3.50 -4.36
C ILE A 66 1.76 4.74 -3.48
N SER A 67 0.64 5.45 -3.38
CA SER A 67 0.52 6.60 -2.48
C SER A 67 0.55 6.08 -1.05
N TYR A 68 1.54 6.54 -0.27
CA TYR A 68 1.71 6.12 1.11
C TYR A 68 0.52 6.53 1.97
N ASP A 69 0.06 7.78 1.85
CA ASP A 69 -1.07 8.30 2.62
C ASP A 69 -2.36 7.54 2.31
N SER A 70 -2.61 7.22 1.04
CA SER A 70 -3.78 6.40 0.67
C SER A 70 -3.70 4.99 1.27
N LEU A 71 -2.50 4.38 1.30
CA LEU A 71 -2.29 3.06 1.90
C LEU A 71 -2.51 3.08 3.41
N MET A 72 -1.94 4.07 4.11
CA MET A 72 -2.10 4.20 5.55
C MET A 72 -3.53 4.59 5.94
N GLY A 73 -4.19 5.44 5.14
CA GLY A 73 -5.60 5.76 5.31
C GLY A 73 -6.49 4.52 5.21
N TYR A 74 -6.25 3.66 4.21
CA TYR A 74 -6.95 2.37 4.10
C TYR A 74 -6.71 1.48 5.32
N ILE A 75 -5.46 1.31 5.75
CA ILE A 75 -5.12 0.47 6.92
C ILE A 75 -5.76 1.02 8.20
N ASN A 76 -5.71 2.34 8.42
CA ASN A 76 -6.29 2.95 9.60
C ASN A 76 -7.82 2.77 9.63
N GLY A 77 -8.50 2.87 8.49
CA GLY A 77 -9.94 2.62 8.40
C GLY A 77 -10.34 1.18 8.74
N LEU A 78 -9.44 0.20 8.61
CA LEU A 78 -9.69 -1.17 9.07
C LEU A 78 -9.64 -1.31 10.59
N CYS A 79 -8.94 -0.42 11.29
CA CYS A 79 -8.87 -0.43 12.76
C CYS A 79 -10.11 0.17 13.43
N GLU A 80 -10.93 0.90 12.67
CA GLU A 80 -12.19 1.52 13.15
C GLU A 80 -13.39 0.58 13.05
N ILE A 81 -13.16 -0.73 12.82
CA ILE A 81 -14.23 -1.74 12.86
C ILE A 81 -14.60 -2.01 14.32
N GLU A 82 -15.81 -1.57 14.67
CA GLU A 82 -16.36 -1.49 16.02
C GLU A 82 -16.45 -2.83 16.75
N PHE A 83 -16.22 -2.79 18.07
CA PHE A 83 -16.63 -3.85 18.98
C PHE A 83 -18.15 -3.81 19.08
N ASP A 84 -18.81 -4.90 18.71
CA ASP A 84 -20.26 -5.04 18.86
C ASP A 84 -20.60 -5.00 20.37
N GLU A 85 -21.10 -3.86 20.85
CA GLU A 85 -21.70 -3.76 22.18
C GLU A 85 -23.00 -4.55 22.19
N GLY A 86 -22.91 -5.79 22.63
CA GLY A 86 -23.95 -6.44 23.41
C GLY A 86 -25.22 -6.82 22.65
N GLU A 87 -25.29 -8.09 22.24
CA GLU A 87 -26.53 -8.84 22.38
C GLU A 87 -26.75 -9.10 23.87
N ALA A 88 -27.29 -8.10 24.56
CA ALA A 88 -27.83 -8.21 25.90
C ALA A 88 -29.36 -8.23 25.82
N ALA A 89 -29.89 -9.37 26.28
CA ALA A 89 -31.28 -9.70 26.61
C ALA A 89 -32.20 -10.21 25.49
#